data_AF-A0A521DZJ3-F1
#
_entry.id   AF-A0A521DZJ3-F1
#
_cell.length_a   1.000
_cell.length_b   1.000
_cell.length_c   1.000
_cell.angle_alpha   90.00
_cell.angle_beta   90.00
_cell.angle_gamma   90.00
#
_symmetry.space_group_name_H-M   'P 1'
#
loop_
_entity.id
_entity.type
_entity.pdbx_description
1 polymer ?
#
loop_
_entity_poly.entity_id
_entity_poly.type
_entity_poly.pdbx_seq_one_letter_code
_entity_poly.pdbx_strand_id
1 'polypeptide(L)'
;MTLEQLSPPPAESDSDRDRRTTTLEESDGLLEVLASATAREVIAVVRESPSTPSEIADELDVSLQAVTYHLRRLQRVDLITPVRVRYSTKGREMNIYDLSTESVTIDLAGPGM
;
A
#
# COMPACT_ATOMS: atom_id res chain seq x y z
N MET A 1 -42.43 -26.49 18.26
CA MET A 1 -40.99 -26.28 18.53
C MET A 1 -40.37 -25.83 17.23
N THR A 2 -40.32 -24.52 17.00
CA THR A 2 -39.76 -23.89 15.81
C THR A 2 -38.26 -23.81 15.97
N LEU A 3 -37.52 -24.51 15.11
CA LEU A 3 -36.08 -24.35 14.97
C LEU A 3 -35.83 -23.01 14.29
N GLU A 4 -35.50 -21.99 15.08
CA GLU A 4 -34.92 -20.76 14.55
C GLU A 4 -33.65 -21.11 13.76
N GLN A 5 -33.74 -20.90 12.45
CA GLN A 5 -32.63 -20.93 11.53
C GLN A 5 -31.64 -19.83 11.93
N LEU A 6 -30.61 -20.20 12.69
CA LEU A 6 -29.41 -19.38 12.83
C LEU A 6 -28.79 -19.26 11.43
N SER A 7 -29.02 -18.12 10.77
CA SER A 7 -28.27 -17.75 9.59
C SER A 7 -26.80 -17.60 10.01
N PRO A 8 -25.83 -18.13 9.25
CA PRO A 8 -24.43 -17.83 9.53
C PRO A 8 -24.23 -16.30 9.47
N PRO A 9 -23.36 -15.73 10.32
CA PRO A 9 -22.99 -14.32 10.18
C PRO A 9 -22.51 -14.09 8.73
N PRO A 10 -22.77 -12.91 8.13
CA PRO A 10 -22.25 -12.62 6.81
C PRO A 10 -20.76 -12.88 6.82
N ALA A 11 -20.28 -13.68 5.87
CA ALA A 11 -18.85 -13.90 5.70
C ALA A 11 -18.21 -12.53 5.50
N GLU A 12 -17.47 -12.06 6.49
CA GLU A 12 -16.52 -10.96 6.34
C GLU A 12 -15.66 -11.36 5.14
N SER A 13 -15.89 -10.69 4.01
CA SER A 13 -15.20 -11.00 2.77
C SER A 13 -13.72 -10.76 3.00
N ASP A 14 -12.83 -11.57 2.41
CA ASP A 14 -11.37 -11.42 2.57
C ASP A 14 -10.89 -9.99 2.27
N SER A 15 -11.65 -9.24 1.46
CA SER A 15 -11.48 -7.81 1.19
C SER A 15 -11.45 -6.90 2.43
N ASP A 16 -12.03 -7.32 3.56
CA ASP A 16 -12.00 -6.54 4.80
C ASP A 16 -10.66 -6.67 5.52
N ARG A 17 -9.88 -7.74 5.26
CA ARG A 17 -8.53 -7.92 5.81
C ARG A 17 -7.49 -7.04 5.12
N ASP A 18 -7.70 -6.69 3.85
CA ASP A 18 -6.79 -5.84 3.08
C ASP A 18 -7.19 -4.36 3.07
N ARG A 19 -8.23 -3.98 3.83
CA ARG A 19 -8.70 -2.61 3.98
C ARG A 19 -8.16 -1.98 5.27
N ARG A 20 -7.44 -0.86 5.12
CA ARG A 20 -7.00 -0.05 6.24
C ARG A 20 -7.92 1.14 6.46
N THR A 21 -8.34 1.38 7.69
CA THR A 21 -9.11 2.58 8.06
C THR A 21 -8.31 3.42 9.05
N THR A 22 -8.35 4.74 8.90
CA THR A 22 -7.71 5.72 9.79
C THR A 22 -8.57 6.98 9.89
N THR A 23 -8.41 7.77 10.95
CA THR A 23 -9.11 9.05 11.09
C THR A 23 -8.40 10.14 10.29
N LEU A 24 -9.10 11.23 9.95
CA LEU A 24 -8.47 12.40 9.32
C LEU A 24 -7.27 12.92 10.12
N GLU A 25 -7.41 12.99 11.44
CA GLU A 25 -6.40 13.52 12.38
C GLU A 25 -5.12 12.66 12.42
N GLU A 26 -5.24 11.36 12.21
CA GLU A 26 -4.12 10.42 12.17
C GLU A 26 -3.54 10.24 10.76
N SER A 27 -4.20 10.81 9.74
CA SER A 27 -3.85 10.60 8.33
C SER A 27 -2.90 11.64 7.74
N ASP A 28 -2.41 12.61 8.52
CA ASP A 28 -1.54 13.68 8.02
C ASP A 28 -0.32 13.16 7.25
N GLY A 29 0.38 12.17 7.80
CA GLY A 29 1.55 11.56 7.14
C GLY A 29 1.18 10.84 5.84
N LEU A 30 0.05 10.13 5.82
CA LEU A 30 -0.47 9.48 4.63
C LEU A 30 -0.80 10.50 3.53
N LEU A 31 -1.52 11.56 3.88
CA LEU A 31 -1.90 12.64 2.97
C LEU A 31 -0.67 13.39 2.43
N GLU A 32 0.33 13.66 3.27
CA GLU A 32 1.59 14.29 2.86
C GLU A 32 2.37 13.44 1.84
N VAL A 33 2.34 12.12 1.98
CA VAL A 33 2.95 11.20 1.01
C VAL A 33 2.15 11.19 -0.28
N LEU A 34 0.83 11.03 -0.19
CA LEU A 34 -0.06 10.95 -1.35
C LEU A 34 -0.23 12.27 -2.10
N ALA A 35 0.12 13.42 -1.50
CA ALA A 35 0.17 14.71 -2.20
C ALA A 35 1.21 14.72 -3.34
N SER A 36 2.24 13.88 -3.26
CA SER A 36 3.25 13.74 -4.30
C SER A 36 2.73 12.93 -5.50
N ALA A 37 2.83 13.51 -6.71
CA ALA A 37 2.49 12.81 -7.94
C ALA A 37 3.33 11.54 -8.13
N THR A 38 4.66 11.63 -7.98
CA THR A 38 5.57 10.49 -8.10
C THR A 38 5.28 9.39 -7.10
N ALA A 39 4.87 9.72 -5.87
CA ALA A 39 4.46 8.67 -4.91
C ALA A 39 3.23 7.89 -5.41
N ARG A 40 2.24 8.58 -5.99
CA ARG A 40 1.05 7.93 -6.57
C ARG A 40 1.37 7.12 -7.82
N GLU A 41 2.32 7.58 -8.65
CA GLU A 41 2.80 6.83 -9.82
C GLU A 41 3.54 5.55 -9.38
N VAL A 42 4.38 5.62 -8.35
CA VAL A 42 5.02 4.43 -7.76
C VAL A 42 3.98 3.41 -7.28
N ILE A 43 2.91 3.87 -6.60
CA ILE A 43 1.78 3.01 -6.20
C ILE A 43 1.14 2.34 -7.43
N ALA A 44 0.91 3.12 -8.50
CA ALA A 44 0.31 2.59 -9.72
C ALA A 44 1.16 1.48 -10.34
N VAL A 45 2.48 1.65 -10.41
CA VAL A 45 3.40 0.63 -10.94
C VAL A 45 3.35 -0.66 -10.11
N VAL A 46 3.50 -0.55 -8.78
CA VAL A 46 3.55 -1.75 -7.93
C VAL A 46 2.21 -2.48 -7.84
N ARG A 47 1.09 -1.76 -7.99
CA ARG A 47 -0.25 -2.35 -8.05
C ARG A 47 -0.44 -3.25 -9.27
N GLU A 48 0.14 -2.91 -10.41
CA GLU A 48 0.07 -3.76 -11.61
C GLU A 48 0.98 -5.00 -11.48
N SER A 49 2.18 -4.81 -10.92
CA SER A 49 3.09 -5.91 -10.62
C SER A 49 4.12 -5.55 -9.56
N PRO A 50 4.41 -6.46 -8.60
CA PRO A 50 5.49 -6.25 -7.65
C PRO A 50 6.83 -5.99 -8.35
N SER A 51 7.49 -4.90 -7.97
CA SER A 51 8.62 -4.36 -8.75
C SER A 51 9.81 -3.95 -7.87
N THR A 52 11.01 -4.03 -8.44
CA THR A 52 12.23 -3.50 -7.81
C THR A 52 12.33 -1.98 -7.98
N PRO A 53 13.11 -1.26 -7.15
CA PRO A 53 13.33 0.17 -7.32
C PRO A 53 13.89 0.58 -8.68
N SER A 54 14.66 -0.29 -9.35
CA SER A 54 15.17 -0.01 -10.70
C SER A 54 14.09 -0.15 -11.75
N GLU A 55 13.28 -1.20 -11.69
CA GLU A 55 12.17 -1.39 -12.65
C GLU A 55 11.17 -0.23 -12.56
N ILE A 56 10.86 0.25 -11.35
CA ILE A 56 9.99 1.42 -11.15
C ILE A 56 10.64 2.70 -11.70
N ALA A 57 11.94 2.88 -11.53
CA ALA A 57 12.66 4.05 -12.05
C ALA A 57 12.67 4.08 -13.58
N ASP A 58 12.88 2.91 -14.20
CA ASP A 58 12.88 2.75 -15.65
C ASP A 58 11.47 3.00 -16.23
N GLU A 59 10.41 2.47 -15.59
CA GLU A 59 9.01 2.64 -16.03
C GLU A 59 8.55 4.11 -15.94
N LEU A 60 8.95 4.83 -14.88
CA LEU A 60 8.52 6.21 -14.64
C LEU A 60 9.44 7.27 -15.27
N ASP A 61 10.55 6.87 -15.89
CA ASP A 61 11.61 7.76 -16.39
C ASP A 61 12.11 8.76 -15.32
N VAL A 62 12.34 8.26 -14.09
CA VAL A 62 12.86 9.06 -12.97
C VAL A 62 14.10 8.41 -12.36
N SER A 63 14.86 9.19 -11.60
CA SER A 63 16.06 8.65 -10.96
C SER A 63 15.75 7.55 -9.94
N LEU A 64 16.63 6.55 -9.85
CA LEU A 64 16.60 5.52 -8.80
C LEU A 64 16.54 6.11 -7.38
N GLN A 65 17.20 7.26 -7.17
CA GLN A 65 17.17 7.95 -5.89
C GLN A 65 15.77 8.51 -5.57
N ALA A 66 15.09 9.10 -6.56
CA ALA A 66 13.72 9.58 -6.41
C ALA A 66 12.77 8.43 -6.05
N VAL A 67 12.85 7.31 -6.78
CA VAL A 67 12.06 6.10 -6.44
C VAL A 67 12.37 5.62 -5.02
N THR A 68 13.65 5.46 -4.67
CA THR A 68 14.06 4.99 -3.33
C THR A 68 13.54 5.92 -2.23
N TYR A 69 13.52 7.23 -2.47
CA TYR A 69 12.95 8.21 -1.55
C TYR A 69 11.44 8.00 -1.37
N HIS A 70 10.68 7.86 -2.47
CA HIS A 70 9.24 7.64 -2.41
C HIS A 70 8.87 6.29 -1.79
N LEU A 71 9.57 5.20 -2.14
CA LEU A 71 9.37 3.89 -1.53
C LEU A 71 9.53 3.93 0.00
N ARG A 72 10.57 4.62 0.50
CA ARG A 72 10.76 4.79 1.95
C ARG A 72 9.63 5.57 2.61
N ARG A 73 9.10 6.61 1.96
CA ARG A 73 7.97 7.39 2.48
C ARG A 73 6.69 6.57 2.49
N LEU A 74 6.39 5.86 1.41
CA LEU A 74 5.24 4.97 1.28
C LEU A 74 5.28 3.82 2.30
N GLN A 75 6.45 3.23 2.54
CA GLN A 75 6.61 2.17 3.52
C GLN A 75 6.41 2.68 4.96
N ARG A 76 6.81 3.92 5.28
CA ARG A 76 6.57 4.52 6.61
C ARG A 76 5.09 4.72 6.94
N VAL A 77 4.27 4.87 5.90
CA VAL A 77 2.82 5.00 6.03
C VAL A 77 2.13 3.70 5.64
N ASP A 78 2.81 2.56 5.69
CA ASP A 78 2.27 1.22 5.43
C ASP A 78 1.37 1.12 4.21
N LEU A 79 1.76 1.76 3.10
CA LEU A 79 1.12 1.59 1.79
C LEU A 79 1.83 0.58 0.89
N ILE A 80 3.12 0.34 1.15
CA ILE A 80 3.91 -0.65 0.42
C ILE A 80 4.81 -1.42 1.38
N THR A 81 5.23 -2.62 0.97
CA THR A 81 6.18 -3.45 1.73
C THR A 81 7.11 -4.23 0.81
N PRO A 82 8.36 -4.53 1.21
CA PRO A 82 9.18 -5.51 0.51
C PRO A 82 8.60 -6.92 0.67
N VAL A 83 8.26 -7.58 -0.44
CA VAL A 83 7.67 -8.92 -0.44
C VAL A 83 8.68 -10.02 -0.78
N ARG A 84 9.73 -9.69 -1.54
CA ARG A 84 10.75 -10.64 -2.02
C ARG A 84 12.10 -9.95 -2.23
N VAL A 85 13.15 -10.73 -2.46
CA VAL A 85 14.47 -10.25 -2.85
C VAL A 85 14.85 -10.84 -4.20
N ARG A 86 15.47 -10.05 -5.06
CA ARG A 86 16.07 -10.44 -6.34
C ARG A 86 17.55 -10.07 -6.34
N TYR A 87 18.36 -10.78 -7.11
CA TYR A 87 19.76 -10.40 -7.34
C TYR A 87 19.88 -9.63 -8.65
N SER A 88 20.56 -8.50 -8.61
CA SER A 88 20.97 -7.76 -9.82
C SER A 88 22.01 -8.54 -10.63
N THR A 89 22.26 -8.10 -11.87
CA THR A 89 23.36 -8.61 -12.72
C THR A 89 24.73 -8.55 -12.03
N LYS A 90 24.92 -7.60 -11.11
CA LYS A 90 26.16 -7.44 -10.32
C LYS A 90 26.14 -8.21 -8.99
N GLY A 91 25.16 -9.09 -8.78
CA GLY A 91 25.04 -9.91 -7.56
C GLY A 91 24.56 -9.16 -6.32
N ARG A 92 24.16 -7.90 -6.43
CA ARG A 92 23.55 -7.17 -5.29
C ARG A 92 22.09 -7.57 -5.10
N GLU A 93 21.71 -7.81 -3.86
CA GLU A 93 20.32 -8.00 -3.44
C GLU A 93 19.51 -6.71 -3.67
N MET A 94 18.27 -6.89 -4.14
CA MET A 94 17.30 -5.85 -4.45
C MET A 94 15.93 -6.30 -3.97
N ASN A 95 15.31 -5.51 -3.09
CA ASN A 95 13.94 -5.77 -2.65
C ASN A 95 12.97 -5.58 -3.82
N ILE A 96 11.97 -6.46 -3.89
CA ILE A 96 10.77 -6.33 -4.70
C ILE A 96 9.68 -5.80 -3.78
N TYR A 97 9.02 -4.72 -4.18
CA TYR A 97 7.96 -4.05 -3.42
C TYR A 97 6.59 -4.36 -4.00
N ASP A 98 5.60 -4.46 -3.11
CA ASP A 98 4.17 -4.61 -3.42
C ASP A 98 3.34 -3.72 -2.49
N LEU A 99 2.04 -3.58 -2.76
CA LEU A 99 1.08 -2.99 -1.85
C LEU A 99 1.02 -3.78 -0.53
N SER A 100 0.89 -3.06 0.58
CA SER A 100 0.62 -3.67 1.89
C SER A 100 -0.87 -3.69 2.25
N THR A 101 -1.71 -3.02 1.45
CA THR A 101 -3.15 -2.89 1.64
C THR A 101 -3.80 -2.61 0.28
N GLU A 102 -4.99 -3.17 0.05
CA GLU A 102 -5.76 -2.95 -1.18
C GLU A 102 -6.51 -1.61 -1.17
N SER A 103 -6.87 -1.10 0.02
CA SER A 103 -7.61 0.15 0.14
C SER A 103 -7.34 0.87 1.46
N VAL A 104 -7.37 2.20 1.41
CA VAL A 104 -7.30 3.04 2.61
C VAL A 104 -8.52 3.96 2.69
N THR A 105 -9.25 3.89 3.80
CA THR A 105 -10.39 4.76 4.11
C THR A 105 -9.97 5.78 5.17
N ILE A 106 -10.32 7.06 4.93
CA ILE A 106 -10.13 8.13 5.89
C ILE A 106 -11.51 8.54 6.41
N ASP A 107 -11.74 8.30 7.70
CA ASP A 107 -12.98 8.70 8.37
C ASP A 107 -12.88 10.16 8.80
N LEU A 108 -13.85 10.96 8.34
CA LEU A 108 -13.96 12.39 8.66
C LEU A 108 -14.74 12.64 9.97
N ALA A 109 -15.50 11.65 10.43
CA ALA A 109 -16.12 11.67 11.73
C ALA A 109 -15.12 11.08 12.73
N GLY A 110 -14.57 11.92 13.61
CA GLY A 110 -13.75 11.45 14.72
C GLY A 110 -14.52 10.48 15.63
N PRO A 111 -13.86 9.83 16.62
CA PRO A 111 -14.55 8.94 17.54
C PRO A 111 -15.62 9.71 18.34
N GLY A 112 -16.88 9.57 17.93
CA GLY A 112 -18.05 10.13 18.60
C GLY A 112 -18.58 11.44 18.00
N MET A 113 -19.33 11.33 16.90
CA MET A 113 -20.54 12.15 16.70
C MET A 113 -21.76 11.24 16.73
#